data_AF-A0A1D6JHV1-F1
#
_entry.id   AF-A0A1D6JHV1-F1
#
_cell.length_a   1.000
_cell.length_b   1.000
_cell.length_c   1.000
_cell.angle_alpha   90.00
_cell.angle_beta   90.00
_cell.angle_gamma   90.00
#
_symmetry.space_group_name_H-M   'P 1'
#
loop_
_entity.id
_entity.type
_entity.pdbx_description
1 polymer ?
#
loop_
_entity_poly.entity_id
_entity_poly.type
_entity_poly.pdbx_seq_one_letter_code
_entity_poly.pdbx_strand_id
1 'polypeptide(L)'
;MVILLLIILMWLHSEAAPVVDSATQRLLEENNQLLNQISANNETFKTVENTDLFLRTSNNIKTILSRMSETPGIMSQMPPLPLSINEDHINSLIQLNRLVASYGTTSISHHTKQEP
;
A
#
# COMPACT_ATOMS: atom_id res chain seq x y z
N MET A 1 1.92 -6.20 10.38
CA MET A 1 2.15 -6.31 11.84
C MET A 1 3.60 -6.01 12.25
N VAL A 2 4.62 -6.66 11.68
CA VAL A 2 6.03 -6.47 12.07
C VAL A 2 6.57 -5.05 11.82
N ILE A 3 6.20 -4.39 10.71
CA ILE A 3 6.64 -3.02 10.42
C ILE A 3 5.96 -1.99 11.34
N LEU A 4 4.66 -2.16 11.62
CA LEU A 4 3.96 -1.36 12.63
C LEU A 4 4.57 -1.55 14.03
N LEU A 5 4.91 -2.79 14.39
CA LEU A 5 5.58 -3.13 15.64
C LEU A 5 6.97 -2.49 15.74
N LEU A 6 7.76 -2.46 14.66
CA LEU A 6 9.07 -1.79 14.65
C LEU A 6 8.95 -0.27 14.78
N ILE A 7 7.94 0.33 14.15
CA ILE A 7 7.64 1.77 14.31
C ILE A 7 7.22 2.07 15.76
N ILE A 8 6.34 1.25 16.35
CA ILE A 8 5.90 1.39 17.76
C ILE A 8 7.05 1.13 18.74
N LEU A 9 7.95 0.18 18.47
CA LEU A 9 9.09 -0.14 19.33
C LEU A 9 10.13 0.98 19.32
N MET A 10 10.38 1.61 18.16
CA MET A 10 11.18 2.83 18.07
C MET A 10 10.52 4.03 18.76
N TRP A 11 9.19 4.06 18.81
CA TRP A 11 8.41 5.11 19.45
C TRP A 11 8.41 5.01 20.99
N LEU A 12 8.39 3.80 21.55
CA LEU A 12 8.31 3.56 23.00
C LEU A 12 9.62 3.83 23.75
N HIS A 13 10.76 3.81 23.07
CA HIS A 13 12.08 3.98 23.70
C HIS A 13 12.62 5.43 23.67
N SER A 14 11.82 6.39 23.17
CA SER A 14 12.20 7.82 23.13
C SER A 14 11.42 8.59 24.21
N GLU A 15 12.13 9.10 25.23
CA GLU A 15 11.59 9.82 26.41
C GLU A 15 11.06 11.25 26.08
N ALA A 16 10.67 11.47 24.84
CA ALA A 16 9.89 12.62 24.41
C ALA A 16 8.82 12.07 23.48
N ALA A 17 7.59 11.93 24.00
CA ALA A 17 6.45 11.46 23.25
C ALA A 17 6.33 12.27 21.95
N PRO A 18 6.62 11.69 20.77
CA PRO A 18 6.44 12.42 19.52
C PRO A 18 4.94 12.53 19.34
N VAL A 19 4.37 13.74 19.36
CA VAL A 19 3.01 13.92 18.85
C VAL A 19 3.04 13.45 17.39
N VAL A 20 2.52 12.24 17.14
CA VAL A 20 2.29 11.75 15.78
C VAL A 20 1.29 12.73 15.18
N ASP A 21 1.69 13.43 14.14
CA ASP A 21 0.81 14.41 13.51
C ASP A 21 -0.43 13.70 12.95
N SER A 22 -1.55 14.42 12.92
CA SER A 22 -2.86 13.84 12.60
C SER A 22 -2.92 13.16 11.23
N ALA A 23 -2.12 13.61 10.27
CA ALA A 23 -2.07 12.98 8.96
C ALA A 23 -1.22 11.71 8.96
N THR A 24 -0.12 11.65 9.70
CA THR A 24 0.60 10.38 9.93
C THR A 24 -0.28 9.37 10.66
N GLN A 25 -1.06 9.80 11.66
CA GLN A 25 -2.01 8.93 12.35
C GLN A 25 -3.08 8.36 11.42
N ARG A 26 -3.63 9.18 10.51
CA ARG A 26 -4.63 8.72 9.52
C ARG A 26 -4.05 7.68 8.56
N LEU A 27 -2.81 7.86 8.10
CA LEU A 27 -2.14 6.90 7.21
C LEU A 27 -1.86 5.56 7.91
N LEU A 28 -1.54 5.60 9.21
CA LEU A 28 -1.37 4.39 10.03
C LEU A 28 -2.68 3.62 10.19
N GLU A 29 -3.78 4.33 10.45
CA GLU A 29 -5.11 3.71 10.56
C GLU A 29 -5.57 3.12 9.21
N GLU A 30 -5.36 3.84 8.11
CA GLU A 30 -5.67 3.32 6.77
C GLU A 30 -4.85 2.05 6.48
N ASN A 31 -3.56 2.03 6.81
CA ASN A 31 -2.73 0.83 6.66
C ASN A 31 -3.26 -0.35 7.48
N ASN A 32 -3.74 -0.10 8.70
CA ASN A 32 -4.33 -1.15 9.53
C ASN A 32 -5.56 -1.77 8.84
N GLN A 33 -6.44 -0.93 8.30
CA GLN A 33 -7.64 -1.36 7.58
C GLN A 33 -7.29 -2.15 6.31
N LEU A 34 -6.35 -1.64 5.50
CA LEU A 34 -5.91 -2.31 4.26
C LEU A 34 -5.27 -3.67 4.55
N LEU A 35 -4.45 -3.77 5.60
CA LEU A 35 -3.81 -5.02 6.00
C LEU A 35 -4.82 -6.05 6.50
N ASN A 36 -5.85 -5.63 7.24
CA ASN A 36 -6.94 -6.53 7.65
C ASN A 36 -7.70 -7.05 6.42
N GLN A 37 -7.92 -6.18 5.42
CA GLN A 37 -8.59 -6.56 4.18
C GLN A 37 -7.75 -7.53 3.34
N ILE A 38 -6.42 -7.32 3.28
CA ILE A 38 -5.47 -8.28 2.68
C ILE A 38 -5.54 -9.64 3.38
N SER A 39 -5.59 -9.65 4.72
CA SER A 39 -5.71 -10.89 5.50
C SER A 39 -6.98 -11.65 5.15
N ALA A 40 -8.13 -10.97 5.15
CA ALA A 40 -9.41 -11.58 4.80
C ALA A 40 -9.43 -12.12 3.36
N ASN A 41 -8.82 -11.40 2.41
CA ASN A 41 -8.70 -11.85 1.03
C ASN A 41 -7.79 -13.07 0.89
N ASN A 42 -6.75 -13.19 1.71
CA ASN A 42 -5.89 -14.39 1.72
C ASN A 42 -6.66 -15.62 2.25
N GLU A 43 -7.48 -15.45 3.28
CA GLU A 43 -8.33 -16.53 3.82
C GLU A 43 -9.39 -17.00 2.81
N THR A 44 -9.80 -16.12 1.90
CA THR A 44 -10.81 -16.40 0.86
C THR A 44 -10.21 -16.66 -0.53
N PHE A 45 -8.89 -16.81 -0.63
CA PHE A 45 -8.15 -17.07 -1.88
C PHE A 45 -8.32 -15.99 -2.97
N LYS A 46 -8.65 -14.75 -2.58
CA LYS A 46 -8.85 -13.58 -3.45
C LYS A 46 -7.57 -12.75 -3.62
N THR A 47 -6.43 -13.40 -3.84
CA THR A 47 -5.12 -12.74 -3.86
C THR A 47 -4.95 -11.69 -4.97
N VAL A 48 -5.68 -11.80 -6.09
CA VAL A 48 -5.67 -10.79 -7.16
C VAL A 48 -6.20 -9.44 -6.66
N GLU A 49 -7.22 -9.47 -5.80
CA GLU A 49 -7.84 -8.28 -5.19
C GLU A 49 -6.87 -7.56 -4.23
N ASN A 50 -5.81 -8.23 -3.76
CA ASN A 50 -4.80 -7.64 -2.88
C ASN A 50 -3.80 -6.72 -3.58
N THR A 51 -3.73 -6.74 -4.92
CA THR A 51 -2.71 -5.96 -5.67
C THR A 51 -2.82 -4.47 -5.36
N ASP A 52 -4.03 -3.91 -5.44
CA ASP A 52 -4.28 -2.50 -5.14
C ASP A 52 -4.05 -2.18 -3.65
N LEU A 53 -4.49 -3.09 -2.76
CA LEU A 53 -4.32 -2.94 -1.31
C LEU A 53 -2.84 -2.89 -0.91
N PHE A 54 -2.01 -3.74 -1.50
CA PHE A 54 -0.56 -3.73 -1.29
C PHE A 54 0.08 -2.44 -1.81
N LEU A 55 -0.31 -1.97 -2.99
CA LEU A 55 0.19 -0.71 -3.55
C LEU A 55 -0.15 0.47 -2.64
N ARG A 56 -1.41 0.58 -2.19
CA ARG A 56 -1.86 1.63 -1.28
C ARG A 56 -1.12 1.58 0.06
N THR A 57 -0.98 0.39 0.65
CA THR A 57 -0.23 0.19 1.89
C THR A 57 1.22 0.65 1.73
N SER A 58 1.86 0.30 0.60
CA SER A 58 3.23 0.72 0.30
C SER A 58 3.36 2.24 0.15
N ASN A 59 2.44 2.88 -0.57
CA ASN A 59 2.44 4.34 -0.74
C ASN A 59 2.23 5.09 0.57
N ASN A 60 1.34 4.60 1.43
CA ASN A 60 1.13 5.15 2.76
C ASN A 60 2.38 5.04 3.62
N ILE A 61 3.07 3.90 3.60
CA ILE A 61 4.36 3.70 4.28
C ILE A 61 5.41 4.71 3.77
N LYS A 62 5.58 4.83 2.45
CA LYS A 62 6.51 5.82 1.85
C LYS A 62 6.20 7.25 2.33
N THR A 63 4.91 7.61 2.36
CA THR A 63 4.45 8.93 2.79
C THR A 63 4.76 9.16 4.29
N ILE A 64 4.48 8.17 5.14
CA ILE A 64 4.80 8.24 6.58
C ILE A 64 6.31 8.46 6.77
N LEU A 65 7.16 7.69 6.09
CA LEU A 65 8.61 7.85 6.19
C LEU A 65 9.08 9.24 5.77
N SER A 66 8.55 9.79 4.66
CA SER A 66 8.88 11.16 4.21
C SER A 66 8.54 12.18 5.28
N ARG A 67 7.32 12.14 5.82
CA ARG A 67 6.86 13.07 6.87
C ARG A 67 7.70 12.96 8.14
N MET A 68 8.09 11.74 8.52
CA MET A 68 8.96 11.51 9.67
C MET A 68 10.36 12.10 9.44
N SER A 69 10.93 11.99 8.23
CA SER A 69 12.22 12.59 7.91
C SER A 69 12.21 14.13 7.96
N GLU A 70 11.05 14.73 7.70
CA GLU A 70 10.82 16.19 7.76
C GLU A 70 10.55 16.67 9.20
N THR A 71 10.32 15.77 10.15
CA THR A 71 10.00 16.12 11.54
C THR A 71 11.30 16.44 12.31
N PRO A 72 11.42 17.63 12.93
CA PRO A 72 12.61 18.00 13.71
C PRO A 72 12.83 17.04 14.88
N GLY A 73 14.07 16.58 15.09
CA GLY A 73 14.44 15.69 16.20
C GLY A 73 15.28 14.51 15.73
N ILE A 74 15.28 13.41 16.49
CA ILE A 74 16.06 12.20 16.15
C ILE A 74 15.67 11.62 14.78
N MET A 75 14.42 11.82 14.34
CA MET A 75 13.92 11.30 13.06
C MET A 75 14.63 11.89 11.84
N SER A 76 15.02 13.17 11.87
CA SER A 76 15.76 13.79 10.76
C SER A 76 17.23 13.34 10.68
N GLN A 77 17.73 12.67 11.72
CA GLN A 77 19.10 12.16 11.79
C GLN A 77 19.21 10.66 11.53
N MET A 78 18.09 9.96 11.34
CA MET A 78 18.12 8.54 11.05
C MET A 78 18.56 8.29 9.61
N PRO A 79 19.46 7.31 9.38
CA PRO A 79 19.80 6.91 8.02
C PRO A 79 18.56 6.37 7.32
N PRO A 80 18.41 6.60 5.99
CA PRO A 80 17.27 6.10 5.24
C PRO A 80 17.22 4.58 5.36
N LEU A 81 16.02 4.05 5.63
CA LEU A 81 15.81 2.60 5.70
C LEU A 81 16.19 1.99 4.33
N PRO A 82 16.93 0.87 4.30
CA PRO A 82 17.23 0.16 3.07
C PRO A 82 15.95 -0.52 2.55
N LEU A 83 15.10 0.25 1.90
CA LEU A 83 13.89 -0.22 1.25
C LEU A 83 14.20 -0.44 -0.22
N SER A 84 14.77 -1.61 -0.56
CA SER A 84 14.82 -2.06 -1.95
C SER A 84 13.44 -2.62 -2.35
N ILE A 85 12.45 -1.76 -2.55
CA ILE A 85 11.21 -2.16 -3.20
C ILE A 85 11.52 -2.25 -4.68
N ASN A 86 11.41 -3.44 -5.29
CA ASN A 86 11.63 -3.61 -6.72
C ASN A 86 10.43 -3.03 -7.48
N GLU A 87 10.47 -1.72 -7.70
CA GLU A 87 9.37 -0.94 -8.29
C GLU A 87 8.99 -1.44 -9.69
N ASP A 88 9.95 -1.97 -10.43
CA ASP A 88 9.74 -2.52 -11.77
C ASP A 88 8.82 -3.75 -11.76
N HIS A 89 8.98 -4.63 -10.77
CA HIS A 89 8.13 -5.82 -10.61
C HIS A 89 6.71 -5.44 -10.19
N ILE A 90 6.57 -4.49 -9.28
CA ILE A 90 5.24 -4.01 -8.85
C ILE A 90 4.53 -3.28 -10.00
N ASN A 91 5.24 -2.42 -10.73
CA ASN A 91 4.69 -1.75 -11.91
C ASN A 91 4.23 -2.75 -12.98
N SER A 92 5.01 -3.80 -13.22
CA SER A 92 4.64 -4.87 -14.16
C SER A 92 3.38 -5.62 -13.70
N LEU A 93 3.26 -5.96 -12.42
CA LEU A 93 2.06 -6.60 -11.85
C LEU A 93 0.81 -5.71 -11.95
N ILE A 94 0.94 -4.42 -11.66
CA ILE A 94 -0.18 -3.47 -11.76
C ILE A 94 -0.61 -3.28 -13.21
N GLN A 95 0.34 -3.18 -14.15
CA GLN A 95 0.03 -3.08 -15.58
C GLN A 95 -0.67 -4.34 -16.08
N LEU A 96 -0.19 -5.52 -15.70
CA LEU A 96 -0.85 -6.79 -16.03
C LEU A 96 -2.28 -6.84 -15.50
N ASN A 97 -2.50 -6.43 -14.25
CA ASN A 97 -3.84 -6.46 -13.65
C ASN A 97 -4.80 -5.47 -14.34
N ARG A 98 -4.31 -4.27 -14.72
CA ARG A 98 -5.07 -3.30 -15.54
C ARG A 98 -5.42 -3.84 -16.93
N LEU A 99 -4.48 -4.52 -17.57
CA LEU A 99 -4.69 -5.16 -18.86
C LEU A 99 -5.76 -6.27 -18.77
N VAL A 100 -5.66 -7.16 -17.77
CA VAL A 100 -6.67 -8.21 -17.53
C VAL A 100 -8.06 -7.63 -17.29
N ALA A 101 -8.18 -6.54 -16.52
CA ALA A 101 -9.45 -5.85 -16.32
C ALA A 101 -10.01 -5.23 -17.62
N SER A 102 -9.15 -4.75 -18.53
CA SER A 102 -9.54 -4.21 -19.83
C SER A 102 -10.00 -5.28 -20.83
N TYR A 103 -9.44 -6.49 -20.78
CA TYR A 103 -9.84 -7.56 -21.70
C TYR A 103 -11.13 -8.28 -21.26
N GLY A 104 -11.52 -8.17 -20.00
CA GLY A 104 -12.77 -8.73 -19.47
C GLY A 104 -14.06 -8.03 -19.93
N THR A 105 -13.99 -6.85 -20.54
CA THR A 105 -15.16 -6.04 -20.93
C THR A 105 -15.52 -6.11 -22.42
N THR A 106 -14.82 -6.87 -23.26
CA THR A 106 -15.02 -6.83 -24.73
C THR A 106 -15.88 -7.97 -25.31
N SER A 107 -16.33 -8.97 -24.54
CA SER A 107 -17.19 -10.00 -25.14
C SER A 107 -18.68 -9.69 -25.00
N ILE A 108 -19.36 -9.71 -26.16
CA ILE A 108 -20.81 -9.78 -26.40
C ILE A 108 -21.43 -8.43 -26.83
N SER A 109 -21.11 -8.03 -28.05
CA SER A 109 -22.13 -7.50 -28.96
C SER A 109 -22.03 -8.26 -30.27
N HIS A 110 -22.70 -9.42 -30.31
CA HIS A 110 -22.89 -10.17 -31.56
C HIS A 110 -23.86 -9.36 -32.44
N HIS A 111 -23.30 -8.67 -33.42
CA HIS A 111 -24.00 -8.10 -34.56
C HIS A 111 -24.65 -9.23 -35.37
N THR A 112 -25.98 -9.36 -35.31
CA THR A 112 -26.73 -10.08 -36.36
C THR A 112 -26.91 -9.13 -37.53
N LYS A 113 -26.10 -9.33 -38.57
CA LYS A 113 -26.23 -8.69 -39.88
C LYS A 113 -27.42 -9.35 -40.58
N GLN A 114 -28.44 -8.57 -40.88
CA GLN A 114 -29.61 -8.99 -41.65
C GLN A 114 -29.58 -8.21 -42.96
N GLU A 115 -29.48 -8.95 -44.07
CA GLU A 115 -29.64 -8.47 -45.45
C GLU A 115 -29.98 -9.69 -46.32
N PRO A 116 -30.70 -9.58 -47.45
CA PRO A 116 -31.56 -8.49 -47.95
C PRO A 116 -33.07 -8.79 -47.80
#